data_AF-A0A3Q9WLL9-F1
#
_entry.id   AF-A0A3Q9WLL9-F1
#
_cell.length_a   1.000
_cell.length_b   1.000
_cell.length_c   1.000
_cell.angle_alpha   90.00
_cell.angle_beta   90.00
_cell.angle_gamma   90.00
#
_symmetry.space_group_name_H-M   'P 1'
#
loop_
_entity.id
_entity.type
_entity.pdbx_description
1 polymer ?
#
loop_
_entity_poly.entity_id
_entity_poly.type
_entity_poly.pdbx_seq_one_letter_code
_entity_poly.pdbx_strand_id
1 'polypeptide(L)'
;MSQARSILLRQLALGPRSRHQLMQKLAEREVPSTIATALLDRFEEVQLIDDAEFARMWVRTRTAAKALSRYSLRRELADKGIAPDLAEEALQQVTDEDEHVQARDVVRRKLRTGADLSDRGVRDKEVRRLVGVLARKGYNPGAAFSIVKEVLADTGTPD
;
A
#
# COMPACT_ATOMS: atom_id res chain seq x y z
N MET A 1 -13.49 9.60 -31.15
CA MET A 1 -12.98 10.42 -30.00
C MET A 1 -14.01 10.67 -28.90
N SER A 2 -15.27 11.07 -29.18
CA SER A 2 -16.22 11.44 -28.12
C SER A 2 -16.54 10.30 -27.13
N GLN A 3 -16.67 9.05 -27.61
CA GLN A 3 -16.96 7.89 -26.76
C GLN A 3 -15.80 7.56 -25.80
N ALA A 4 -14.55 7.58 -26.27
CA ALA A 4 -13.35 7.36 -25.45
C ALA A 4 -13.23 8.42 -24.34
N ARG A 5 -13.43 9.70 -24.69
CA ARG A 5 -13.46 10.80 -23.72
C ARG A 5 -14.52 10.58 -22.65
N SER A 6 -15.73 10.18 -23.07
CA SER A 6 -16.83 9.90 -22.16
C SER A 6 -16.52 8.72 -21.22
N ILE A 7 -15.78 7.70 -21.68
CA ILE A 7 -15.30 6.60 -20.83
C ILE A 7 -14.36 7.12 -19.74
N LEU A 8 -13.35 7.93 -20.10
CA LEU A 8 -12.39 8.48 -19.14
C LEU A 8 -13.06 9.36 -18.09
N LEU A 9 -13.91 10.30 -18.52
CA LEU A 9 -14.61 11.20 -17.61
C LEU A 9 -15.50 10.44 -16.63
N ARG A 10 -16.18 9.37 -17.09
CA ARG A 10 -16.92 8.48 -16.18
C ARG A 10 -16.02 7.77 -15.18
N GLN A 11 -14.84 7.30 -15.60
CA GLN A 11 -13.91 6.64 -14.69
C GLN A 11 -13.40 7.61 -13.62
N LEU A 12 -13.03 8.83 -14.01
CA LEU A 12 -12.54 9.86 -13.10
C LEU A 12 -13.64 10.37 -12.15
N ALA A 13 -14.89 10.42 -12.60
CA ALA A 13 -16.02 10.75 -11.75
C ALA A 13 -16.29 9.70 -10.65
N LEU A 14 -15.92 8.43 -10.88
CA LEU A 14 -16.02 7.38 -9.87
C LEU A 14 -14.87 7.41 -8.85
N GLY A 15 -13.87 8.22 -9.10
CA GLY A 15 -12.74 8.45 -8.20
C GLY A 15 -11.40 8.43 -8.92
N PRO A 16 -10.31 8.63 -8.17
CA PRO A 16 -8.96 8.70 -8.71
C PRO A 16 -8.56 7.43 -9.47
N ARG A 17 -7.80 7.64 -10.55
CA ARG A 17 -7.28 6.60 -11.44
C ARG A 17 -5.88 6.96 -11.87
N SER A 18 -5.00 5.96 -11.99
CA SER A 18 -3.73 6.15 -12.68
C SER A 18 -3.93 6.15 -14.20
N ARG A 19 -2.97 6.73 -14.93
CA ARG A 19 -2.91 6.69 -16.39
C ARG A 19 -3.01 5.25 -16.91
N HIS A 20 -2.29 4.32 -16.28
CA HIS A 20 -2.30 2.91 -16.65
C HIS A 20 -3.68 2.27 -16.53
N GLN A 21 -4.42 2.53 -15.45
CA GLN A 21 -5.76 2.01 -15.28
C GLN A 21 -6.73 2.55 -16.33
N LEU A 22 -6.57 3.82 -16.70
CA LEU A 22 -7.38 4.44 -17.75
C LEU A 22 -7.04 3.87 -19.13
N MET A 23 -5.76 3.62 -19.41
CA MET A 23 -5.31 2.93 -20.62
C MET A 23 -5.94 1.53 -20.73
N GLN A 24 -5.88 0.74 -19.66
CA GLN A 24 -6.53 -0.57 -19.60
C GLN A 24 -8.03 -0.47 -19.88
N LYS A 25 -8.71 0.53 -19.30
CA LYS A 25 -10.15 0.73 -19.51
C LYS A 25 -10.51 1.11 -20.95
N LEU A 26 -9.65 1.87 -21.62
CA LEU A 26 -9.82 2.19 -23.03
C LEU A 26 -9.57 0.96 -23.91
N ALA A 27 -8.58 0.14 -23.59
CA ALA A 27 -8.28 -1.10 -24.31
C ALA A 27 -9.42 -2.13 -24.18
N GLU A 28 -10.04 -2.26 -23.00
CA GLU A 28 -11.26 -3.08 -22.80
C GLU A 28 -12.44 -2.67 -23.70
N ARG A 29 -12.42 -1.44 -24.21
CA ARG A 29 -13.43 -0.89 -25.14
C ARG A 29 -12.92 -0.81 -26.57
N GLU A 30 -11.84 -1.54 -26.86
CA GLU A 30 -11.24 -1.67 -28.19
C GLU A 30 -10.82 -0.32 -28.80
N VAL A 31 -10.52 0.66 -27.94
CA VAL A 31 -10.01 1.96 -28.40
C VAL A 31 -8.57 1.76 -28.88
N PRO A 32 -8.23 2.16 -30.12
CA PRO A 32 -6.87 2.03 -30.63
C PRO A 32 -5.85 2.71 -29.72
N SER A 33 -4.71 2.04 -29.49
CA SER A 33 -3.68 2.51 -28.55
C SER A 33 -3.16 3.91 -28.88
N THR A 34 -2.98 4.24 -30.16
CA THR A 34 -2.55 5.57 -30.61
C THR A 34 -3.54 6.66 -30.22
N ILE A 35 -4.84 6.39 -30.35
CA ILE A 35 -5.92 7.30 -29.94
C ILE A 35 -5.98 7.41 -28.42
N ALA A 36 -5.84 6.29 -27.72
CA ALA A 36 -5.84 6.25 -26.26
C ALA A 36 -4.68 7.07 -25.67
N THR A 37 -3.46 6.86 -26.16
CA THR A 37 -2.28 7.61 -25.74
C THR A 37 -2.47 9.11 -25.93
N ALA A 38 -2.81 9.57 -27.14
CA ALA A 38 -3.01 10.99 -27.41
C ALA A 38 -4.11 11.62 -26.53
N LEU A 39 -5.17 10.86 -26.23
CA LEU A 39 -6.24 11.33 -25.36
C LEU A 39 -5.79 11.43 -23.89
N LEU A 40 -5.04 10.44 -23.40
CA LEU A 40 -4.51 10.44 -22.03
C LEU A 40 -3.47 11.55 -21.85
N ASP A 41 -2.60 11.77 -22.84
CA ASP A 41 -1.66 12.90 -22.86
C ASP A 41 -2.41 14.22 -22.69
N ARG A 42 -3.50 14.42 -23.45
CA ARG A 42 -4.31 15.63 -23.31
C ARG A 42 -4.95 15.75 -21.93
N PHE A 43 -5.35 14.63 -21.31
CA PHE A 43 -5.94 14.65 -19.97
C PHE A 43 -4.90 14.98 -18.89
N GLU A 44 -3.64 14.56 -19.05
CA GLU A 44 -2.52 14.96 -18.20
C GLU A 44 -2.15 16.43 -18.39
N GLU A 45 -2.08 16.90 -19.64
CA GLU A 45 -1.83 18.31 -19.96
C GLU A 45 -2.83 19.25 -19.28
N VAL A 46 -4.10 18.84 -19.18
CA VAL A 46 -5.15 19.61 -18.49
C VAL A 46 -5.33 19.19 -17.01
N GLN A 47 -4.42 18.41 -16.45
CA GLN A 47 -4.37 18.01 -15.04
C GLN A 47 -5.61 17.23 -14.55
N LEU A 48 -6.31 16.55 -15.46
CA LEU A 48 -7.36 15.60 -15.10
C LEU A 48 -6.80 14.23 -14.70
N ILE A 49 -5.57 13.95 -15.10
CA ILE A 49 -4.78 12.79 -14.68
C ILE A 49 -3.49 13.34 -14.07
N ASP A 50 -3.15 12.83 -12.90
CA ASP A 50 -1.88 13.09 -12.23
C ASP A 50 -1.47 11.82 -11.47
N ASP A 51 -0.50 11.10 -12.03
CA ASP A 51 0.00 9.86 -11.44
C ASP A 51 0.81 10.11 -10.16
N ALA A 52 1.42 11.29 -10.00
CA ALA A 52 2.14 11.66 -8.79
C ALA A 52 1.16 11.90 -7.63
N GLU A 53 0.09 12.66 -7.89
CA GLU A 53 -1.02 12.88 -6.94
C GLU A 53 -1.69 11.55 -6.59
N PHE A 54 -1.95 10.71 -7.59
CA PHE A 54 -2.50 9.37 -7.39
C PHE A 54 -1.61 8.54 -6.46
N ALA A 55 -0.30 8.52 -6.71
CA ALA A 55 0.66 7.75 -5.92
C ALA A 55 0.69 8.23 -4.45
N ARG A 56 0.82 9.54 -4.22
CA ARG A 56 0.81 10.14 -2.87
C ARG A 56 -0.45 9.76 -2.10
N MET A 57 -1.62 9.93 -2.72
CA MET A 57 -2.91 9.55 -2.12
C MET A 57 -3.00 8.04 -1.86
N TRP A 58 -2.55 7.21 -2.80
CA TRP A 58 -2.57 5.76 -2.65
C TRP A 58 -1.77 5.32 -1.43
N VAL A 59 -0.54 5.81 -1.29
CA VAL A 59 0.31 5.54 -0.13
C VAL A 59 -0.40 5.96 1.16
N ARG A 60 -0.92 7.20 1.26
CA ARG A 60 -1.63 7.68 2.47
C ARG A 60 -2.77 6.76 2.87
N THR A 61 -3.61 6.41 1.88
CA THR A 61 -4.82 5.60 2.11
C THR A 61 -4.46 4.18 2.53
N ARG A 62 -3.46 3.57 1.91
CA ARG A 62 -3.06 2.19 2.19
C ARG A 62 -2.31 2.05 3.51
N THR A 63 -1.47 3.02 3.84
CA THR A 63 -0.81 3.12 5.15
C THR A 63 -1.87 3.16 6.25
N ALA A 64 -2.83 4.10 6.18
CA ALA A 64 -3.88 4.24 7.19
C ALA A 64 -4.81 3.00 7.29
N ALA A 65 -5.27 2.46 6.16
CA ALA A 65 -6.27 1.39 6.15
C ALA A 65 -5.68 0.00 6.37
N LYS A 66 -4.44 -0.25 5.95
CA LYS A 66 -3.86 -1.60 5.89
C LYS A 66 -2.50 -1.72 6.58
N ALA A 67 -1.86 -0.63 7.00
CA ALA A 67 -0.52 -0.66 7.62
C ALA A 67 0.48 -1.50 6.80
N LEU A 68 0.49 -1.28 5.48
CA LEU A 68 1.41 -1.96 4.57
C LEU A 68 2.81 -1.38 4.70
N SER A 69 3.82 -2.23 4.50
CA SER A 69 5.21 -1.77 4.42
C SER A 69 5.44 -0.93 3.17
N ARG A 70 6.49 -0.11 3.17
CA ARG A 70 6.92 0.64 1.96
C ARG A 70 7.22 -0.29 0.80
N TYR A 71 7.75 -1.48 1.07
CA TYR A 71 7.97 -2.51 0.04
C TYR A 71 6.65 -2.95 -0.61
N SER A 72 5.63 -3.26 0.19
CA SER A 72 4.31 -3.63 -0.34
C SER A 72 3.64 -2.48 -1.08
N LEU A 73 3.76 -1.25 -0.57
CA LEU A 73 3.22 -0.05 -1.21
C LEU A 73 3.87 0.19 -2.59
N ARG A 74 5.20 0.09 -2.68
CA ARG A 74 5.94 0.16 -3.95
C ARG A 74 5.43 -0.85 -4.96
N ARG A 75 5.22 -2.10 -4.53
CA ARG A 75 4.68 -3.13 -5.41
C ARG A 75 3.26 -2.81 -5.87
N GLU A 76 2.38 -2.37 -4.97
CA GLU A 76 1.02 -1.96 -5.35
C GLU A 76 1.02 -0.80 -6.35
N LEU A 77 1.92 0.19 -6.20
CA LEU A 77 2.08 1.31 -7.13
C LEU A 77 2.58 0.84 -8.50
N ALA A 78 3.56 -0.07 -8.54
CA ALA A 78 4.04 -0.68 -9.78
C ALA A 78 2.93 -1.46 -10.50
N ASP A 79 2.11 -2.23 -9.76
CA ASP A 79 0.92 -2.93 -10.29
C ASP A 79 -0.17 -1.95 -10.79
N LYS A 80 -0.08 -0.67 -10.41
CA LYS A 80 -0.94 0.43 -10.90
C LYS A 80 -0.28 1.22 -12.02
N GLY A 81 0.88 0.78 -12.50
CA GLY A 81 1.64 1.38 -13.59
C GLY A 81 2.28 2.73 -13.24
N ILE A 82 2.48 3.02 -11.95
CA ILE A 82 3.16 4.23 -11.51
C ILE A 82 4.66 4.08 -11.76
N ALA A 83 5.26 5.14 -12.32
CA ALA A 83 6.67 5.18 -12.62
C ALA A 83 7.51 5.06 -11.32
N PRO A 84 8.69 4.39 -11.35
CA PRO A 84 9.47 4.14 -10.14
C PRO A 84 9.86 5.41 -9.38
N ASP A 85 10.21 6.48 -10.08
CA ASP A 85 10.55 7.79 -9.52
C ASP A 85 9.38 8.41 -8.76
N LEU A 86 8.18 8.45 -9.36
CA LEU A 86 6.96 8.94 -8.69
C LEU A 86 6.58 8.07 -7.49
N ALA A 87 6.80 6.75 -7.60
CA ALA A 87 6.56 5.84 -6.50
C ALA A 87 7.51 6.10 -5.33
N GLU A 88 8.82 6.29 -5.59
CA GLU A 88 9.77 6.64 -4.53
C GLU A 88 9.45 7.98 -3.89
N GLU A 89 9.11 9.02 -4.68
CA GLU A 89 8.69 10.33 -4.15
C GLU A 89 7.47 10.17 -3.22
N ALA A 90 6.44 9.45 -3.67
CA ALA A 90 5.25 9.21 -2.86
C ALA A 90 5.54 8.41 -1.57
N LEU A 91 6.52 7.50 -1.59
CA LEU A 91 6.90 6.69 -0.44
C LEU A 91 7.71 7.48 0.61
N GLN A 92 8.35 8.59 0.24
CA GLN A 92 9.07 9.46 1.19
C GLN A 92 8.17 10.05 2.28
N GLN A 93 6.84 10.09 2.06
CA GLN A 93 5.89 10.53 3.08
C GLN A 93 5.73 9.52 4.23
N VAL A 94 6.29 8.31 4.11
CA VAL A 94 6.31 7.29 5.17
C VAL A 94 7.75 7.10 5.63
N THR A 95 8.03 7.52 6.86
CA THR A 95 9.36 7.33 7.45
C THR A 95 9.54 5.90 7.94
N ASP A 96 10.79 5.50 8.18
CA ASP A 96 11.13 4.22 8.83
C ASP A 96 10.48 4.11 10.21
N GLU A 97 10.37 5.23 10.92
CA GLU A 97 9.73 5.31 12.23
C GLU A 97 8.21 5.15 12.13
N ASP A 98 7.54 5.80 11.16
CA ASP A 98 6.11 5.59 10.91
C ASP A 98 5.80 4.11 10.61
N GLU A 99 6.64 3.47 9.79
CA GLU A 99 6.53 2.06 9.42
C GLU A 99 6.70 1.15 10.65
N HIS A 100 7.66 1.47 11.54
CA HIS A 100 7.88 0.74 12.79
C HIS A 100 6.70 0.89 13.76
N VAL A 101 6.22 2.12 13.99
CA VAL A 101 5.06 2.41 14.85
C VAL A 101 3.82 1.66 14.36
N GLN A 102 3.54 1.70 13.06
CA GLN A 102 2.39 1.00 12.49
C GLN A 102 2.49 -0.53 12.64
N ALA A 103 3.68 -1.09 12.45
CA ALA A 103 3.91 -2.52 12.66
C ALA A 103 3.66 -2.92 14.13
N ARG A 104 4.16 -2.12 15.08
CA ARG A 104 3.91 -2.33 16.51
C ARG A 104 2.42 -2.31 16.82
N ASP A 105 1.69 -1.34 16.27
CA ASP A 105 0.24 -1.25 16.47
C ASP A 105 -0.54 -2.41 15.84
N VAL A 106 -0.08 -2.94 14.70
CA VAL A 106 -0.63 -4.17 14.13
C VAL A 106 -0.41 -5.34 15.08
N VAL A 107 0.80 -5.49 15.63
CA VAL A 107 1.14 -6.57 16.55
C VAL A 107 0.32 -6.47 17.84
N ARG A 108 0.29 -5.29 18.47
CA ARG A 108 -0.51 -5.02 19.68
C ARG A 108 -1.98 -5.37 19.50
N ARG A 109 -2.61 -4.89 18.42
CA ARG A 109 -4.01 -5.21 18.10
C ARG A 109 -4.27 -6.69 17.80
N LYS A 110 -3.26 -7.42 17.35
CA LYS A 110 -3.37 -8.84 16.98
C LYS A 110 -2.90 -9.76 18.08
N LEU A 111 -2.35 -9.25 19.17
CA LEU A 111 -1.93 -10.04 20.32
C LEU A 111 -3.17 -10.68 20.96
N ARG A 112 -3.09 -11.97 21.28
CA ARG A 112 -4.19 -12.67 21.93
C ARG A 112 -4.17 -12.40 23.43
N THR A 113 -5.27 -11.85 23.96
CA THR A 113 -5.48 -11.74 25.41
C THR A 113 -5.68 -13.13 26.00
N GLY A 114 -4.92 -13.48 27.06
CA GLY A 114 -5.07 -14.74 27.81
C GLY A 114 -4.17 -15.90 27.39
N ALA A 115 -3.23 -15.71 26.45
CA ALA A 115 -2.17 -16.69 26.24
C ALA A 115 -1.16 -16.61 27.39
N ASP A 116 -0.79 -17.75 27.99
CA ASP A 116 0.33 -17.80 28.94
C ASP A 116 1.65 -17.63 28.18
N LEU A 117 2.10 -16.39 28.08
CA LEU A 117 3.35 -16.06 27.42
C LEU A 117 4.57 -16.46 28.26
N SER A 118 4.43 -16.90 29.52
CA SER A 118 5.54 -17.45 30.31
C SER A 118 5.97 -18.83 29.80
N ASP A 119 5.03 -19.60 29.24
CA ASP A 119 5.33 -20.84 28.51
C ASP A 119 6.07 -20.53 27.20
N ARG A 120 7.26 -21.12 27.05
CA ARG A 120 8.12 -20.93 25.88
C ARG A 120 7.47 -21.42 24.58
N GLY A 121 6.78 -22.57 24.61
CA GLY A 121 6.14 -23.15 23.45
C GLY A 121 4.95 -22.32 22.97
N VAL A 122 4.17 -21.75 23.90
CA VAL A 122 3.09 -20.80 23.61
C VAL A 122 3.65 -19.51 23.03
N ARG A 123 4.68 -18.94 23.66
CA ARG A 123 5.37 -17.73 23.19
C ARG A 123 5.91 -17.90 21.77
N ASP A 124 6.62 -18.98 21.48
CA ASP A 124 7.20 -19.24 20.16
C ASP A 124 6.13 -19.41 19.07
N LYS A 125 4.99 -20.03 19.40
CA LYS A 125 3.84 -20.13 18.48
C LYS A 125 3.25 -18.76 18.19
N GLU A 126 3.11 -17.91 19.21
CA GLU A 126 2.56 -16.57 19.07
C GLU A 126 3.49 -15.66 18.26
N VAL A 127 4.81 -15.71 18.52
CA VAL A 127 5.82 -15.00 17.72
C VAL A 127 5.72 -15.38 16.24
N ARG A 128 5.74 -16.67 15.92
CA ARG A 128 5.64 -17.14 14.52
C ARG A 128 4.36 -16.64 13.84
N ARG A 129 3.23 -16.65 14.57
CA ARG A 129 1.95 -16.17 14.05
C ARG A 129 2.00 -14.67 13.74
N LEU A 130 2.50 -13.86 14.67
CA LEU A 130 2.57 -12.39 14.55
C LEU A 130 3.58 -11.96 13.48
N VAL A 131 4.74 -12.62 13.40
CA VAL A 131 5.70 -12.42 12.30
C VAL A 131 5.04 -12.73 10.95
N GLY A 132 4.27 -13.83 10.87
CA GLY A 132 3.51 -14.14 9.65
C GLY A 132 2.44 -13.09 9.30
N VAL A 133 1.85 -12.41 10.28
CA VAL A 133 0.93 -11.29 10.04
C VAL A 133 1.66 -10.12 9.38
N LEU A 134 2.82 -9.74 9.90
CA LEU A 134 3.64 -8.65 9.33
C LEU A 134 4.23 -9.04 7.96
N ALA A 135 4.67 -10.28 7.77
CA ALA A 135 5.18 -10.74 6.48
C ALA A 135 4.14 -10.59 5.35
N ARG A 136 2.86 -10.91 5.62
CA ARG A 136 1.76 -10.70 4.64
C ARG A 136 1.47 -9.22 4.33
N LYS A 137 1.96 -8.31 5.16
CA LYS A 137 1.91 -6.86 4.93
C LYS A 137 3.20 -6.32 4.27
N GLY A 138 4.15 -7.20 3.97
CA GLY A 138 5.40 -6.90 3.26
C GLY A 138 6.56 -6.44 4.14
N TYR A 139 6.47 -6.57 5.47
CA TYR A 139 7.59 -6.23 6.34
C TYR A 139 8.71 -7.27 6.18
N ASN A 140 9.96 -6.80 6.21
CA ASN A 140 11.12 -7.68 6.16
C ASN A 140 11.08 -8.68 7.35
N PRO A 141 11.40 -9.97 7.14
CA PRO A 141 11.35 -10.98 8.21
C PRO A 141 12.14 -10.61 9.47
N GLY A 142 13.32 -10.01 9.32
CA GLY A 142 14.16 -9.60 10.45
C GLY A 142 13.53 -8.47 11.27
N ALA A 143 13.06 -7.42 10.58
CA ALA A 143 12.35 -6.30 11.22
C ALA A 143 11.05 -6.78 11.91
N ALA A 144 10.26 -7.61 11.21
CA ALA A 144 9.05 -8.19 11.76
C ALA A 144 9.31 -8.99 13.05
N PHE A 145 10.38 -9.78 13.08
CA PHE A 145 10.76 -10.55 14.27
C PHE A 145 11.20 -9.64 15.43
N SER A 146 12.02 -8.61 15.16
CA SER A 146 12.43 -7.63 16.18
C SER A 146 11.22 -6.94 16.81
N ILE A 147 10.34 -6.39 15.96
CA ILE A 147 9.14 -5.65 16.38
C ILE A 147 8.22 -6.53 17.23
N VAL A 148 8.00 -7.79 16.84
CA VAL A 148 7.18 -8.71 17.62
C VAL A 148 7.81 -8.99 18.99
N LYS A 149 9.14 -9.19 19.05
CA LYS A 149 9.83 -9.39 20.32
C LYS A 149 9.74 -8.17 21.23
N GLU A 150 9.95 -6.98 20.70
CA GLU A 150 9.83 -5.72 21.44
C GLU A 150 8.42 -5.58 22.04
N VAL A 151 7.37 -5.76 21.24
CA VAL A 151 5.99 -5.65 21.73
C VAL A 151 5.69 -6.69 22.82
N LEU A 152 6.18 -7.93 22.67
CA LEU A 152 5.96 -8.97 23.70
C LEU A 152 6.71 -8.67 25.01
N ALA A 153 7.91 -8.09 24.92
CA ALA A 153 8.68 -7.66 26.10
C ALA A 153 7.95 -6.53 26.86
N ASP A 154 7.41 -5.55 26.13
CA ASP A 154 6.62 -4.46 26.71
C ASP A 154 5.37 -4.97 27.43
N THR A 155 4.71 -6.02 26.91
CA THR A 155 3.52 -6.61 27.55
C THR A 155 3.83 -7.56 28.71
N GLY A 156 5.09 -8.00 28.83
CA GLY A 156 5.53 -8.93 29.88
C GLY A 156 6.16 -8.25 31.10
N THR A 157 6.28 -6.93 31.09
CA THR A 157 6.78 -6.15 32.23
C THR A 157 5.58 -5.77 33.10
N PRO A 158 5.45 -6.29 34.34
CA PRO A 158 4.51 -5.76 35.30
C PRO A 158 4.98 -4.37 35.72
N ASP A 159 4.07 -3.39 35.77
CA ASP A 159 4.27 -2.19 36.61
C ASP A 159 4.42 -2.60 38.09
#